data_AF-A0A7S3GVL8-F1
#
_entry.id   AF-A0A7S3GVL8-F1
#
_cell.length_a   1.000
_cell.length_b   1.000
_cell.length_c   1.000
_cell.angle_alpha   90.00
_cell.angle_beta   90.00
_cell.angle_gamma   90.00
#
_symmetry.space_group_name_H-M   'P 1'
#
loop_
_entity.id
_entity.type
_entity.pdbx_description
1 polymer ?
#
loop_
_entity_poly.entity_id
_entity_poly.type
_entity_poly.pdbx_seq_one_letter_code
_entity_poly.pdbx_strand_id
1 'polypeptide(L)'
;GVEVIEMWGAMIIGIVAALVYVGASKALVHFKIDDVVDAFPVHAAAGIWGTLAVGIFGNDHNASIAGYVGSSNPSAHSHPFRTGEQFGVQLVGIICIVAWTAFWAALVFFGLKFTVGIRVPDEKEEKGDVEVSEV
;
A
#
# COMPACT_ATOMS: atom_id res chain seq x y z
N GLY A 1 -2.27 9.97 -7.36
CA GLY A 1 -3.71 9.67 -7.35
C GLY A 1 -4.56 10.87 -7.00
N VAL A 2 -4.19 11.63 -5.95
CA VAL A 2 -4.94 12.80 -5.46
C VAL A 2 -5.20 13.83 -6.56
N GLU A 3 -4.27 13.98 -7.49
CA GLU A 3 -4.30 14.92 -8.61
C GLU A 3 -5.25 14.54 -9.76
N VAL A 4 -5.76 13.29 -9.81
CA VAL A 4 -6.67 12.84 -10.88
C VAL A 4 -8.10 12.58 -10.40
N ILE A 5 -8.37 12.76 -9.11
CA ILE A 5 -9.64 12.43 -8.45
C ILE A 5 -10.41 13.71 -8.08
N GLU A 6 -11.73 13.68 -8.28
CA GLU A 6 -12.63 14.74 -7.83
C GLU A 6 -12.81 14.76 -6.30
N MET A 7 -13.13 15.92 -5.74
CA MET A 7 -13.32 16.09 -4.28
C MET A 7 -14.37 15.11 -3.71
N TRP A 8 -15.47 14.89 -4.44
CA TRP A 8 -16.51 13.95 -4.00
C TRP A 8 -16.01 12.50 -4.01
N GLY A 9 -15.16 12.13 -4.97
CA GLY A 9 -14.55 10.81 -5.05
C GLY A 9 -13.57 10.58 -3.89
N ALA A 10 -12.77 11.58 -3.54
CA ALA A 10 -11.84 11.51 -2.41
C ALA A 10 -12.54 11.18 -1.08
N MET A 11 -13.74 11.75 -0.84
CA MET A 11 -14.53 11.42 0.36
C MET A 11 -14.92 9.93 0.40
N ILE A 12 -15.39 9.38 -0.73
CA ILE A 12 -15.79 7.97 -0.84
C ILE A 12 -14.57 7.06 -0.61
N ILE A 13 -13.43 7.40 -1.21
CA ILE A 13 -12.19 6.63 -1.08
C ILE A 13 -11.76 6.56 0.38
N GLY A 14 -11.82 7.67 1.12
CA GLY A 14 -11.49 7.71 2.54
C GLY A 14 -12.43 6.85 3.40
N ILE A 15 -13.75 6.91 3.15
CA ILE A 15 -14.73 6.09 3.87
C ILE A 15 -14.46 4.60 3.63
N VAL A 16 -14.25 4.20 2.38
CA VAL A 16 -13.98 2.80 2.06
C VAL A 16 -12.61 2.37 2.60
N ALA A 17 -11.60 3.24 2.57
CA ALA A 17 -10.29 2.96 3.16
C ALA A 17 -10.40 2.65 4.67
N ALA A 18 -11.24 3.37 5.40
CA ALA A 18 -11.50 3.09 6.82
C ALA A 18 -12.13 1.70 7.02
N LEU A 19 -13.07 1.29 6.16
CA LEU A 19 -13.67 -0.06 6.21
C LEU A 19 -12.64 -1.15 5.88
N VAL A 20 -11.81 -0.92 4.86
CA VAL A 20 -10.71 -1.82 4.47
C VAL A 20 -9.72 -1.99 5.62
N TYR A 21 -9.33 -0.88 6.28
CA TYR A 21 -8.46 -0.90 7.46
C TYR A 21 -9.06 -1.77 8.58
N VAL A 22 -10.31 -1.52 8.98
CA VAL A 22 -10.96 -2.28 10.07
C VAL A 22 -11.06 -3.76 9.71
N GLY A 23 -11.39 -4.08 8.46
CA GLY A 23 -11.45 -5.45 7.97
C GLY A 23 -10.09 -6.15 8.01
N ALA A 24 -9.04 -5.47 7.53
CA ALA A 24 -7.68 -6.00 7.49
C ALA A 24 -7.09 -6.21 8.90
N SER A 25 -7.24 -5.24 9.81
CA SER A 25 -6.77 -5.37 11.20
C SER A 25 -7.45 -6.55 11.90
N LYS A 26 -8.79 -6.66 11.79
CA LYS A 26 -9.52 -7.82 12.34
C LYS A 26 -9.09 -9.14 11.71
N ALA A 27 -8.77 -9.16 10.43
CA ALA A 27 -8.27 -10.36 9.76
C ALA A 27 -6.90 -10.78 10.29
N LEU A 28 -5.95 -9.85 10.48
CA LEU A 28 -4.65 -10.16 11.06
C LEU A 28 -4.77 -10.74 12.46
N VAL A 29 -5.60 -10.14 13.32
CA VAL A 29 -5.89 -10.65 14.66
C VAL A 29 -6.51 -12.06 14.59
N HIS A 30 -7.46 -12.28 13.67
CA HIS A 30 -8.08 -13.59 13.47
C HIS A 30 -7.06 -14.67 13.05
N PHE A 31 -6.10 -14.30 12.20
CA PHE A 31 -5.01 -15.18 11.77
C PHE A 31 -3.84 -15.25 12.74
N LYS A 32 -3.92 -14.59 13.91
CA LYS A 32 -2.86 -14.51 14.92
C LYS A 32 -1.53 -13.96 14.36
N ILE A 33 -1.65 -13.00 13.44
CA ILE A 33 -0.52 -12.24 12.92
C ILE A 33 -0.41 -10.98 13.79
N ASP A 34 0.67 -10.88 14.55
CA ASP A 34 0.91 -9.77 15.46
C ASP A 34 1.60 -8.60 14.73
N ASP A 35 0.78 -7.68 14.24
CA ASP A 35 1.22 -6.40 13.68
C ASP A 35 1.04 -5.31 14.74
N VAL A 36 2.11 -5.03 15.48
CA VAL A 36 2.14 -4.21 16.71
C VAL A 36 1.47 -2.85 16.55
N VAL A 37 1.54 -2.25 15.37
CA VAL A 37 1.04 -0.88 15.12
C VAL A 37 0.00 -0.81 13.99
N ASP A 38 -0.54 -1.95 13.56
CA ASP A 38 -1.40 -2.04 12.36
C ASP A 38 -0.75 -1.42 11.11
N ALA A 39 0.58 -1.57 10.94
CA ALA A 39 1.28 -1.01 9.78
C ALA A 39 0.75 -1.59 8.46
N PHE A 40 0.45 -2.89 8.42
CA PHE A 40 -0.08 -3.56 7.23
C PHE A 40 -1.52 -3.10 6.91
N PRO A 41 -2.49 -3.11 7.83
CA PRO A 41 -3.83 -2.59 7.57
C PRO A 41 -3.85 -1.14 7.08
N VAL A 42 -3.05 -0.25 7.69
CA VAL A 42 -3.08 1.19 7.36
C VAL A 42 -2.31 1.52 6.09
N HIS A 43 -1.17 0.90 5.83
CA HIS A 43 -0.33 1.25 4.68
C HIS A 43 -0.54 0.31 3.49
N ALA A 44 -0.53 -1.00 3.72
CA ALA A 44 -0.64 -1.98 2.64
C ALA A 44 -2.09 -2.16 2.19
N ALA A 45 -3.00 -2.53 3.09
CA ALA A 45 -4.39 -2.82 2.72
C ALA A 45 -5.12 -1.56 2.23
N ALA A 46 -5.08 -0.46 3.01
CA ALA A 46 -5.69 0.80 2.58
C ALA A 46 -4.97 1.43 1.37
N GLY A 47 -3.65 1.23 1.24
CA GLY A 47 -2.88 1.68 0.07
C GLY A 47 -3.25 0.95 -1.22
N ILE A 48 -3.45 -0.38 -1.15
CA ILE A 48 -3.95 -1.19 -2.27
C ILE A 48 -5.32 -0.66 -2.71
N TRP A 49 -6.25 -0.45 -1.76
CA TRP A 49 -7.54 0.14 -2.06
C TRP A 49 -7.41 1.52 -2.72
N GLY A 50 -6.59 2.42 -2.16
CA GLY A 50 -6.37 3.75 -2.73
C GLY A 50 -5.85 3.70 -4.16
N THR A 51 -4.94 2.77 -4.46
CA THR A 51 -4.37 2.58 -5.80
C THR A 51 -5.41 2.05 -6.78
N LEU A 52 -6.24 1.09 -6.38
CA LEU A 52 -7.37 0.61 -7.19
C LEU A 52 -8.40 1.71 -7.43
N ALA A 53 -8.69 2.49 -6.39
CA ALA A 53 -9.67 3.57 -6.46
C ALA A 53 -9.27 4.68 -7.44
N VAL A 54 -7.96 4.92 -7.66
CA VAL A 54 -7.51 5.80 -8.75
C VAL A 54 -8.03 5.32 -10.10
N GLY A 55 -7.99 4.01 -10.37
CA GLY A 55 -8.50 3.43 -11.61
C GLY A 55 -10.03 3.50 -11.76
N ILE A 56 -10.76 3.70 -10.66
CA ILE A 56 -12.24 3.75 -10.63
C ILE A 56 -12.74 5.19 -10.69
N PHE A 57 -12.16 6.09 -9.89
CA PHE A 57 -12.66 7.45 -9.67
C PHE A 57 -11.82 8.53 -10.37
N GLY A 58 -10.67 8.17 -10.95
CA GLY A 58 -9.88 9.12 -11.72
C GLY A 58 -10.54 9.47 -13.05
N ASN A 59 -10.21 10.64 -13.60
CA ASN A 59 -10.75 11.08 -14.89
C ASN A 59 -9.69 11.72 -15.80
N ASP A 60 -9.92 11.63 -17.11
CA ASP A 60 -8.96 12.10 -18.12
C ASP A 60 -8.75 13.62 -18.07
N HIS A 61 -9.75 14.40 -17.65
CA HIS A 61 -9.64 15.85 -17.56
C HIS A 61 -8.60 16.24 -16.51
N ASN A 62 -8.73 15.73 -15.29
CA ASN A 62 -7.78 15.99 -14.21
C ASN A 62 -6.41 15.36 -14.54
N ALA A 63 -6.38 14.17 -15.15
CA ALA A 63 -5.13 13.56 -15.62
C ALA A 63 -4.42 14.41 -16.68
N SER A 64 -5.16 15.11 -17.55
CA SER A 64 -4.57 16.02 -18.54
C SER A 64 -4.00 17.28 -17.89
N ILE A 65 -4.70 17.85 -16.91
CA ILE A 65 -4.24 19.02 -16.15
C ILE A 65 -3.01 18.66 -15.30
N ALA A 66 -2.97 17.43 -14.75
CA ALA A 66 -1.83 16.90 -14.01
C ALA A 66 -0.63 16.51 -14.91
N GLY A 67 -0.76 16.60 -16.24
CA GLY A 67 0.32 16.32 -17.19
C GLY A 67 0.52 14.84 -17.53
N TYR A 68 -0.42 13.95 -17.18
CA TYR A 68 -0.36 12.53 -17.52
C TYR A 68 -0.88 12.22 -18.94
N VAL A 69 -1.82 13.04 -19.45
CA VAL A 69 -2.46 12.82 -20.76
C VAL A 69 -2.43 14.12 -21.58
N GLY A 70 -1.67 14.16 -22.69
CA GLY A 70 -1.64 15.33 -23.57
C GLY A 70 -0.34 15.54 -24.38
N SER A 71 -0.51 15.63 -25.71
CA SER A 71 0.33 16.10 -26.84
C SER A 71 1.85 15.86 -26.94
N SER A 72 2.59 15.39 -25.92
CA SER A 72 4.04 15.12 -26.06
C SER A 72 4.45 13.68 -25.72
N ASN A 73 3.53 12.88 -25.18
CA ASN A 73 3.79 11.49 -24.86
C ASN A 73 3.10 10.58 -25.90
N PRO A 74 3.82 10.03 -26.89
CA PRO A 74 3.24 9.14 -27.90
C PRO A 74 2.68 7.82 -27.32
N SER A 75 2.94 7.54 -26.04
CA SER A 75 2.38 6.40 -25.30
C SER A 75 1.09 6.75 -24.52
N ALA A 76 0.69 8.02 -24.47
CA ALA A 76 -0.52 8.43 -23.78
C ALA A 76 -1.74 8.04 -24.61
N HIS A 77 -2.45 7.01 -24.15
CA HIS A 77 -3.83 6.76 -24.58
C HIS A 77 -4.63 8.03 -24.31
N SER A 78 -5.49 8.43 -25.23
CA SER A 78 -6.20 9.71 -25.12
C SER A 78 -7.19 9.73 -23.96
N HIS A 79 -7.69 8.55 -23.53
CA HIS A 79 -8.76 8.44 -22.52
C HIS A 79 -8.67 7.19 -21.62
N PRO A 80 -7.56 6.95 -20.90
CA PRO A 80 -7.29 5.69 -20.19
C PRO A 80 -8.27 5.42 -19.02
N PHE A 81 -8.89 6.46 -18.45
CA PHE A 81 -9.88 6.28 -17.39
C PHE A 81 -11.25 5.92 -17.96
N ARG A 82 -11.62 6.42 -19.15
CA ARG A 82 -12.90 6.10 -19.79
C ARG A 82 -12.95 4.70 -20.40
N THR A 83 -11.80 4.21 -20.87
CA THR A 83 -11.66 2.86 -21.43
C THR A 83 -11.55 1.79 -20.34
N GLY A 84 -11.37 2.18 -19.08
CA GLY A 84 -11.14 1.26 -17.94
C GLY A 84 -9.73 0.67 -17.91
N GLU A 85 -8.88 0.99 -18.90
CA GLU A 85 -7.48 0.53 -18.98
C GLU A 85 -6.70 0.93 -17.73
N GLN A 86 -6.97 2.12 -17.18
CA GLN A 86 -6.28 2.59 -16.00
C GLN A 86 -6.47 1.67 -14.79
N PHE A 87 -7.64 1.05 -14.63
CA PHE A 87 -7.84 0.07 -13.55
C PHE A 87 -6.88 -1.12 -13.68
N GLY A 88 -6.70 -1.63 -14.89
CA GLY A 88 -5.73 -2.69 -15.19
C GLY A 88 -4.29 -2.26 -14.93
N VAL A 89 -3.92 -1.03 -15.31
CA VAL A 89 -2.59 -0.46 -15.03
C VAL A 89 -2.33 -0.38 -13.52
N GLN A 90 -3.32 0.03 -12.73
CA GLN A 90 -3.19 0.07 -11.26
C GLN A 90 -3.02 -1.32 -10.65
N LEU A 91 -3.74 -2.33 -11.16
CA LEU A 91 -3.56 -3.72 -10.72
C LEU A 91 -2.14 -4.21 -10.98
N VAL A 92 -1.61 -3.98 -12.19
CA VAL A 92 -0.23 -4.36 -12.53
C VAL A 92 0.76 -3.61 -11.63
N GLY A 93 0.54 -2.31 -11.41
CA GLY A 93 1.35 -1.51 -10.50
C GLY A 93 1.39 -2.07 -9.08
N ILE A 94 0.23 -2.46 -8.52
CA ILE A 94 0.14 -3.11 -7.20
C ILE A 94 0.96 -4.40 -7.17
N ILE A 95 0.81 -5.26 -8.18
CA ILE A 95 1.57 -6.52 -8.26
C ILE A 95 3.08 -6.25 -8.30
N CYS A 96 3.52 -5.28 -9.11
CA CYS A 96 4.92 -4.89 -9.18
C CYS A 96 5.45 -4.38 -7.83
N ILE A 97 4.69 -3.52 -7.13
CA ILE A 97 5.06 -2.99 -5.81
C ILE A 97 5.15 -4.12 -4.78
N VAL A 98 4.16 -5.02 -4.73
CA VAL A 98 4.15 -6.15 -3.80
C VAL A 98 5.32 -7.10 -4.07
N ALA A 99 5.57 -7.44 -5.34
CA ALA A 99 6.68 -8.32 -5.71
C ALA A 99 8.04 -7.70 -5.36
N TRP A 100 8.24 -6.42 -5.68
CA TRP A 100 9.48 -5.71 -5.39
C TRP A 100 9.73 -5.58 -3.88
N THR A 101 8.72 -5.14 -3.13
CA THR A 101 8.84 -4.95 -1.68
C THR A 101 9.03 -6.28 -0.96
N ALA A 102 8.27 -7.33 -1.31
CA ALA A 102 8.44 -8.66 -0.73
C ALA A 102 9.81 -9.26 -1.03
N PHE A 103 10.32 -9.11 -2.26
CA PHE A 103 11.64 -9.60 -2.63
C PHE A 103 12.75 -8.98 -1.77
N TRP A 104 12.79 -7.64 -1.67
CA TRP A 104 13.82 -6.96 -0.91
C TRP A 104 13.66 -7.14 0.60
N ALA A 105 12.42 -7.11 1.11
CA ALA A 105 12.16 -7.40 2.51
C ALA A 105 12.63 -8.82 2.87
N ALA A 106 12.27 -9.83 2.06
CA ALA A 106 12.73 -11.19 2.27
C ALA A 106 14.26 -11.28 2.24
N LEU A 107 14.92 -10.69 1.23
CA LEU A 107 16.38 -10.71 1.12
C LEU A 107 17.05 -10.14 2.38
N VAL A 108 16.58 -8.99 2.88
CA VAL A 108 17.12 -8.35 4.08
C VAL A 108 16.81 -9.16 5.33
N PHE A 109 15.54 -9.50 5.58
CA PHE A 109 15.15 -10.19 6.82
C PHE A 109 15.68 -11.61 6.90
N PHE A 110 15.71 -12.37 5.81
CA PHE A 110 16.35 -13.69 5.80
C PHE A 110 17.86 -13.57 5.92
N GLY A 111 18.49 -12.58 5.26
CA GLY A 111 19.92 -12.30 5.41
C GLY A 111 20.31 -12.01 6.87
N LEU A 112 19.54 -11.15 7.55
CA LEU A 112 19.74 -10.86 8.97
C LEU A 112 19.46 -12.07 9.86
N LYS A 113 18.41 -12.85 9.55
CA LYS A 113 18.06 -14.06 10.30
C LYS A 113 19.20 -15.09 10.33
N PHE A 114 19.95 -15.23 9.23
CA PHE A 114 21.07 -16.18 9.15
C PHE A 114 22.42 -15.61 9.62
N THR A 115 22.53 -14.31 9.85
CA THR A 115 23.80 -13.67 10.26
C THR A 115 23.81 -13.31 11.74
N VAL A 116 22.90 -12.41 12.15
CA VAL A 116 22.88 -11.83 13.50
C VAL A 116 21.61 -12.19 14.29
N GLY A 117 20.57 -12.67 13.60
CA GLY A 117 19.24 -12.85 14.18
C GLY A 117 18.46 -11.53 14.26
N ILE A 118 17.14 -11.59 14.11
CA ILE A 118 16.25 -10.41 14.10
C ILE A 118 15.39 -10.28 15.36
N ARG A 119 15.33 -11.32 16.18
CA ARG A 119 14.42 -11.41 17.33
C ARG A 119 15.21 -11.58 18.62
N VAL A 120 14.75 -10.91 19.66
CA VAL A 120 15.30 -11.03 21.01
C VAL A 120 14.95 -12.42 21.55
N PRO A 121 15.83 -13.07 22.34
CA PRO A 121 15.50 -14.35 22.96
C PRO A 121 14.27 -14.25 23.87
N ASP A 122 13.43 -15.29 23.88
CA ASP A 122 12.14 -15.34 24.59
C ASP A 122 12.25 -14.99 26.09
N GLU A 123 13.36 -15.36 26.75
CA GLU A 123 13.59 -15.03 28.18
C GLU A 123 13.64 -13.51 28.44
N LYS A 124 14.17 -12.73 27.50
CA LYS A 124 14.22 -11.27 27.59
C LYS A 124 12.92 -10.61 27.14
N GLU A 125 12.18 -11.24 26.22
CA GLU A 125 10.83 -10.80 25.85
C GLU A 125 9.84 -10.96 27.03
N GLU A 126 9.89 -12.09 27.76
CA GLU A 126 9.00 -12.35 28.91
C GLU A 126 9.26 -11.46 30.13
N LYS A 127 10.51 -11.03 30.34
CA LYS A 127 10.90 -10.16 31.47
C LYS A 127 10.55 -8.69 31.25
N GLY A 128 10.18 -8.29 30.03
CA GLY A 128 9.92 -6.88 29.69
C GLY A 128 11.18 -6.01 29.68
N ASP A 129 12.38 -6.60 29.77
CA ASP A 129 13.69 -5.93 29.77
C ASP A 129 14.11 -5.44 28.37
N VAL A 130 13.15 -4.95 27.58
CA VAL A 130 13.36 -4.39 26.23
C VAL A 130 13.43 -2.86 26.26
N GLU A 131 13.22 -2.23 27.43
CA GLU A 131 13.52 -0.81 27.59
C GLU A 131 15.03 -0.58 27.42
N VAL A 132 15.35 0.43 26.61
CA VAL A 132 16.69 0.84 26.23
C VAL A 132 17.52 1.00 27.50
N SER A 133 18.44 0.07 27.75
CA SER A 133 19.60 0.37 28.57
C SER A 133 20.38 1.44 27.82
N GLU A 134 20.11 2.70 28.15
CA GLU A 134 20.92 3.83 27.77
C GLU A 134 22.37 3.50 28.12
N VAL A 135 23.23 3.55 27.11
CA VAL A 135 24.67 3.71 27.29
C VAL A 135 24.96 5.20 27.19
#